data_AF-A0A8S1XR95-F1
#
_entry.id   AF-A0A8S1XR95-F1
#
_cell.length_a   1.000
_cell.length_b   1.000
_cell.length_c   1.000
_cell.angle_alpha   90.00
_cell.angle_beta   90.00
_cell.angle_gamma   90.00
#
_symmetry.space_group_name_H-M   'P 1'
#
loop_
_entity.id
_entity.type
_entity.pdbx_description
1 polymer ?
#
loop_
_entity_poly.entity_id
_entity_poly.type
_entity_poly.pdbx_seq_one_letter_code
_entity_poly.pdbx_strand_id
1 'polypeptide(L)'
;MSEPTQWQLVQKVLIFGILTSLISSFGRADYNLPLFIFAAFLWEFQKFHTRIIYLLLFSFIIDFVYAVYWHNSWSRFKILDTKVDSLLHTTIMITALINMIVKIVVILLSAGNNNEVKRNLLPGAIKDNVINFITFKNTGDD
;
A
#
# COMPACT_ATOMS: atom_id res chain seq x y z
N MET A 1 29.00 -2.50 -12.95
CA MET A 1 27.79 -2.31 -12.11
C MET A 1 26.75 -3.30 -12.61
N SER A 2 26.48 -4.36 -11.87
CA SER A 2 25.37 -5.27 -12.20
C SER A 2 24.05 -4.54 -11.99
N GLU A 3 23.12 -4.60 -12.95
CA GLU A 3 21.79 -4.06 -12.72
C GLU A 3 21.18 -4.68 -11.46
N PRO A 4 20.55 -3.88 -10.58
CA PRO A 4 19.87 -4.43 -9.43
C PRO A 4 18.82 -5.42 -9.91
N THR A 5 18.82 -6.63 -9.34
CA THR A 5 17.74 -7.59 -9.62
C THR A 5 16.41 -6.93 -9.26
N GLN A 6 15.39 -7.12 -10.10
CA GLN A 6 14.07 -6.48 -9.92
C GLN A 6 13.45 -6.72 -8.51
N TRP A 7 13.84 -7.82 -7.84
CA TRP A 7 13.53 -8.09 -6.42
C TRP A 7 14.07 -7.02 -5.47
N GLN A 8 15.32 -6.59 -5.66
CA GLN A 8 15.94 -5.51 -4.91
C GLN A 8 15.26 -4.17 -5.18
N LEU A 9 14.68 -3.98 -6.37
CA LEU A 9 13.93 -2.77 -6.68
C LEU A 9 12.64 -2.71 -5.86
N VAL A 10 11.86 -3.79 -5.78
CA VAL A 10 10.65 -3.80 -4.94
C VAL A 10 10.99 -3.59 -3.47
N GLN A 11 12.03 -4.24 -2.95
CA GLN A 11 12.46 -4.05 -1.56
C GLN A 11 12.89 -2.60 -1.28
N LYS A 12 13.60 -1.95 -2.21
CA LYS A 12 13.92 -0.51 -2.11
C LYS A 12 12.67 0.37 -2.10
N VAL A 13 11.68 0.08 -2.94
CA VAL A 13 10.40 0.82 -2.97
C VAL A 13 9.63 0.62 -1.66
N LEU A 14 9.63 -0.59 -1.10
CA LEU A 14 9.02 -0.87 0.21
C LEU A 14 9.74 -0.10 1.34
N ILE A 15 11.07 -0.07 1.34
CA ILE A 15 11.86 0.73 2.30
C ILE A 15 11.55 2.22 2.16
N PHE A 16 11.42 2.73 0.93
CA PHE A 16 10.99 4.10 0.70
C PHE A 16 9.59 4.36 1.29
N GLY A 17 8.67 3.41 1.14
CA GLY A 17 7.35 3.44 1.79
C GLY A 17 7.40 3.50 3.32
N ILE A 18 8.37 2.83 3.95
CA ILE A 18 8.61 2.92 5.40
C ILE A 18 8.99 4.36 5.77
N LEU A 19 9.94 4.95 5.04
CA LEU A 19 10.42 6.31 5.31
C LEU A 19 9.30 7.36 5.16
N THR A 20 8.48 7.26 4.12
CA THR A 20 7.36 8.17 3.90
C THR A 20 6.26 7.97 4.94
N SER A 21 6.04 6.74 5.39
CA SER A 21 5.05 6.42 6.42
C SER A 21 5.47 6.84 7.84
N LEU A 22 6.78 6.95 8.11
CA LEU A 22 7.27 7.54 9.36
C LEU A 22 6.86 9.01 9.47
N ILE A 23 6.89 9.75 8.36
CA ILE A 23 6.54 11.18 8.33
C ILE A 23 5.04 11.36 8.61
N SER A 24 4.17 10.56 7.99
CA SER A 24 2.72 10.62 8.22
C SER A 24 2.32 10.18 9.64
N SER A 25 3.11 9.30 10.28
CA SER A 25 2.84 8.80 11.63
C SER A 25 2.88 9.89 12.72
N PHE A 26 3.56 11.02 12.49
CA PHE A 26 3.58 12.14 13.43
C PHE A 26 2.26 12.92 13.48
N GLY A 27 1.44 12.83 12.43
CA GLY A 27 0.20 13.59 12.32
C GLY A 27 -1.07 12.74 12.29
N ARG A 28 -0.94 11.42 12.18
CA ARG A 28 -2.05 10.47 12.15
C ARG A 28 -1.60 9.11 12.67
N ALA A 29 -2.51 8.37 13.30
CA ALA A 29 -2.33 6.92 13.48
C ALA A 29 -2.28 6.26 12.09
N ASP A 30 -1.06 6.04 11.58
CA ASP A 30 -0.86 5.52 10.23
C ASP A 30 -0.58 4.01 10.26
N TYR A 31 -1.53 3.24 9.73
CA TYR A 31 -1.37 1.79 9.55
C TYR A 31 -0.42 1.45 8.39
N ASN A 32 -0.01 2.43 7.57
CA ASN A 32 0.92 2.20 6.47
C ASN A 32 2.33 1.85 6.94
N LEU A 33 2.79 2.44 8.05
CA LEU A 33 4.11 2.15 8.59
C LEU A 33 4.28 0.66 8.94
N PRO A 34 3.45 0.06 9.82
CA PRO A 34 3.57 -1.37 10.10
C PRO A 34 3.36 -2.21 8.84
N LEU A 35 2.45 -1.82 7.93
CA LEU A 35 2.22 -2.55 6.68
C LEU A 35 3.47 -2.60 5.79
N PHE A 36 4.16 -1.47 5.57
CA PHE A 36 5.37 -1.45 4.75
C PHE A 36 6.53 -2.18 5.41
N ILE A 37 6.65 -2.13 6.74
CA ILE A 37 7.62 -2.93 7.50
C ILE A 37 7.34 -4.42 7.26
N PHE A 38 6.10 -4.88 7.50
CA PHE A 38 5.73 -6.29 7.28
C PHE A 38 5.96 -6.72 5.83
N ALA A 39 5.57 -5.89 4.87
CA ALA A 39 5.78 -6.16 3.46
C ALA A 39 7.27 -6.29 3.14
N ALA A 40 8.13 -5.38 3.62
CA ALA A 40 9.57 -5.40 3.37
C ALA A 40 10.25 -6.64 3.97
N PHE A 41 9.90 -7.01 5.20
CA PHE A 41 10.46 -8.18 5.88
C PHE A 41 10.02 -9.50 5.24
N LEU A 42 8.77 -9.59 4.82
CA LEU A 42 8.22 -10.82 4.23
C LEU A 42 8.47 -10.94 2.72
N TRP A 43 9.00 -9.88 2.08
CA TRP A 43 9.27 -9.85 0.65
C TRP A 43 10.33 -10.85 0.19
N GLU A 44 11.18 -11.34 1.08
CA GLU A 44 12.18 -12.35 0.71
C GLU A 44 11.55 -13.74 0.51
N PHE A 45 10.34 -13.96 1.03
CA PHE A 45 9.64 -15.24 0.98
C PHE A 45 8.59 -15.24 -0.13
N GLN A 46 8.92 -15.87 -1.26
CA GLN A 46 8.04 -15.87 -2.45
C GLN A 46 6.60 -16.28 -2.19
N LYS A 47 6.38 -17.23 -1.28
CA LYS A 47 5.05 -17.72 -0.86
C LYS A 47 4.12 -16.64 -0.31
N PHE A 48 4.65 -15.49 0.11
CA PHE A 48 3.86 -14.40 0.69
C PHE A 48 3.59 -13.25 -0.29
N HIS A 49 4.21 -13.23 -1.47
CA HIS A 49 4.08 -12.11 -2.40
C HIS A 49 2.64 -11.78 -2.75
N THR A 50 1.84 -12.77 -3.16
CA THR A 50 0.43 -12.57 -3.49
C THR A 50 -0.35 -11.98 -2.30
N ARG A 51 -0.12 -12.47 -1.08
CA ARG A 51 -0.79 -11.98 0.13
C ARG A 51 -0.38 -10.54 0.47
N ILE A 52 0.90 -10.22 0.34
CA ILE A 52 1.42 -8.86 0.52
C ILE A 52 0.77 -7.92 -0.49
N ILE A 53 0.64 -8.33 -1.76
CA ILE A 53 -0.02 -7.54 -2.79
C ILE A 53 -1.51 -7.30 -2.46
N TYR A 54 -2.23 -8.31 -1.96
CA TYR A 54 -3.60 -8.11 -1.51
C TYR A 54 -3.71 -7.17 -0.30
N LEU A 55 -2.79 -7.24 0.66
CA LEU A 55 -2.74 -6.29 1.77
C LEU A 55 -2.46 -4.86 1.30
N LEU A 56 -1.55 -4.69 0.34
CA LEU A 56 -1.25 -3.38 -0.25
C LEU A 56 -2.44 -2.83 -1.05
N LEU A 57 -3.15 -3.67 -1.81
CA LEU A 57 -4.38 -3.30 -2.52
C LEU A 57 -5.50 -2.90 -1.57
N PHE A 58 -5.74 -3.70 -0.53
CA PHE A 58 -6.75 -3.37 0.48
C PHE A 58 -6.42 -2.04 1.16
N SER A 59 -5.18 -1.88 1.62
CA SER A 59 -4.72 -0.64 2.24
C SER A 59 -4.75 0.56 1.29
N PHE A 60 -4.50 0.35 -0.01
CA PHE A 60 -4.66 1.40 -1.02
C PHE A 60 -6.11 1.90 -1.11
N ILE A 61 -7.09 0.99 -1.04
CA ILE A 61 -8.52 1.37 -1.04
C ILE A 61 -8.86 2.20 0.19
N ILE A 62 -8.38 1.81 1.38
CA ILE A 62 -8.60 2.60 2.61
C ILE A 62 -7.98 3.99 2.51
N ASP A 63 -6.75 4.09 1.99
CA ASP A 63 -6.08 5.38 1.76
C ASP A 63 -6.83 6.23 0.73
N PHE A 64 -7.36 5.62 -0.33
CA PHE A 64 -8.16 6.33 -1.33
C PHE A 64 -9.44 6.90 -0.72
N VAL A 65 -10.18 6.10 0.06
CA VAL A 65 -11.37 6.57 0.78
C VAL A 65 -11.02 7.71 1.73
N TYR A 66 -9.92 7.58 2.47
CA TYR A 66 -9.43 8.64 3.35
C TYR A 66 -9.12 9.92 2.56
N ALA A 67 -8.38 9.82 1.46
CA ALA A 67 -8.01 10.97 0.64
C ALA A 67 -9.25 11.69 0.09
N VAL A 68 -10.25 10.95 -0.41
CA VAL A 68 -11.51 11.53 -0.91
C VAL A 68 -12.32 12.19 0.20
N TYR A 69 -12.43 11.52 1.37
CA TYR A 69 -13.16 12.07 2.52
C TYR A 69 -12.55 13.39 3.02
N TRP A 70 -11.23 13.45 3.16
CA TRP A 70 -10.54 14.62 3.68
C TRP A 70 -10.30 15.71 2.63
N HIS A 71 -10.32 15.39 1.34
CA HIS A 71 -10.20 16.37 0.26
C HIS A 71 -11.25 17.49 0.37
N ASN A 72 -12.52 17.12 0.61
CA ASN A 72 -13.62 18.09 0.76
C ASN A 72 -13.54 18.93 2.05
N SER A 73 -12.84 18.44 3.07
CA SER A 73 -12.68 19.16 4.33
C SER A 73 -11.51 20.15 4.27
N TRP A 74 -10.54 19.94 3.38
CA TRP A 74 -9.37 20.81 3.21
C TRP A 74 -9.73 22.27 2.90
N SER A 75 -10.70 22.49 2.01
CA SER A 75 -11.14 23.83 1.64
C SER A 75 -11.70 24.62 2.83
N ARG A 76 -12.22 23.92 3.85
CA ARG A 76 -12.76 24.52 5.07
C ARG A 76 -11.70 24.80 6.13
N PHE A 77 -10.70 23.93 6.30
CA PHE A 77 -9.61 24.13 7.27
C PHE A 77 -8.67 25.29 6.89
N LYS A 78 -8.51 25.55 5.59
CA LYS A 78 -7.68 26.66 5.09
C LYS A 78 -8.16 28.06 5.56
N ILE A 79 -9.41 28.17 6.02
CA ILE A 79 -10.04 29.43 6.42
C ILE A 79 -9.93 29.67 7.94
N LEU A 80 -9.73 28.62 8.74
CA LEU A 80 -9.85 28.68 10.21
C LEU A 80 -8.56 28.41 10.99
N ASP A 81 -7.55 27.75 10.41
CA ASP A 81 -6.40 27.26 11.17
C ASP A 81 -5.16 28.15 11.18
N THR A 82 -4.41 28.05 12.28
CA THR A 82 -3.06 28.62 12.37
C THR A 82 -2.13 27.99 11.32
N LYS A 83 -1.10 28.74 10.89
CA LYS A 83 -0.18 28.30 9.83
C LYS A 83 0.45 26.91 10.08
N VAL A 84 0.60 26.51 11.35
CA VAL A 84 1.23 25.25 11.76
C VAL A 84 0.31 24.05 11.52
N ASP A 85 -0.95 24.15 11.92
CA ASP A 85 -1.94 23.07 11.74
C ASP A 85 -2.22 22.84 10.25
N SER A 86 -2.34 23.92 9.48
CA SER A 86 -2.47 23.83 8.02
C SER A 86 -1.28 23.13 7.35
N LEU A 87 -0.05 23.34 7.84
CA LEU A 87 1.16 22.69 7.31
C LEU A 87 1.21 21.20 7.65
N LEU A 88 0.84 20.82 8.89
CA LEU A 88 0.76 19.42 9.31
C LEU A 88 -0.27 18.66 8.47
N HIS A 89 -1.49 19.18 8.34
CA HIS A 89 -2.53 18.57 7.51
C HIS A 89 -2.12 18.45 6.04
N THR A 90 -1.44 19.46 5.51
CA THR A 90 -0.91 19.42 4.13
C THR A 90 0.13 18.32 3.96
N THR A 91 1.07 18.22 4.90
CA THR A 91 2.12 17.21 4.90
C THR A 91 1.54 15.79 4.99
N ILE A 92 0.55 15.57 5.87
CA ILE A 92 -0.11 14.26 6.04
C ILE A 92 -0.79 13.82 4.73
N MET A 93 -1.44 14.74 4.04
CA MET A 93 -2.11 14.39 2.79
C MET A 93 -1.14 14.16 1.62
N ILE A 94 -0.08 14.95 1.53
CA ILE A 94 0.99 14.71 0.54
C ILE A 94 1.62 13.34 0.77
N THR A 95 1.95 13.02 2.04
CA THR A 95 2.53 11.72 2.39
C THR A 95 1.56 10.57 2.15
N ALA A 96 0.25 10.73 2.39
CA ALA A 96 -0.76 9.74 2.02
C ALA A 96 -0.81 9.49 0.51
N LEU A 97 -0.77 10.55 -0.31
CA LEU A 97 -0.70 10.42 -1.77
C LEU A 97 0.58 9.73 -2.23
N ILE A 98 1.73 10.04 -1.62
CA ILE A 98 2.99 9.36 -1.90
C ILE A 98 2.89 7.88 -1.54
N ASN A 99 2.38 7.53 -0.36
CA ASN A 99 2.19 6.14 0.07
C ASN A 99 1.28 5.36 -0.91
N MET A 100 0.23 5.99 -1.43
CA MET A 100 -0.60 5.41 -2.48
C MET A 100 0.17 5.13 -3.77
N ILE A 101 0.99 6.09 -4.24
CA ILE A 101 1.85 5.91 -5.42
C ILE A 101 2.84 4.77 -5.20
N VAL A 102 3.48 4.73 -4.03
CA VAL A 102 4.42 3.65 -3.66
C VAL A 102 3.76 2.28 -3.76
N LYS A 103 2.54 2.12 -3.25
CA LYS A 103 1.77 0.87 -3.37
C LYS A 103 1.53 0.49 -4.84
N ILE A 104 1.10 1.44 -5.67
CA ILE A 104 0.90 1.21 -7.11
C ILE A 104 2.21 0.72 -7.75
N VAL A 105 3.33 1.38 -7.47
CA VAL A 105 4.64 0.99 -8.01
C VAL A 105 5.01 -0.43 -7.58
N VAL A 106 4.83 -0.79 -6.31
CA VAL A 106 5.08 -2.16 -5.83
C VAL A 106 4.21 -3.18 -6.56
N ILE A 107 2.92 -2.89 -6.72
CA ILE A 107 1.98 -3.81 -7.41
C ILE A 107 2.38 -4.00 -8.87
N LEU A 108 2.69 -2.92 -9.60
CA LEU A 108 3.09 -2.98 -11.00
C LEU A 108 4.41 -3.73 -11.20
N LEU A 109 5.42 -3.43 -10.38
CA LEU A 109 6.70 -4.14 -10.41
C LEU A 109 6.50 -5.63 -10.09
N SER A 110 5.63 -5.96 -9.14
CA SER A 110 5.37 -7.35 -8.76
C SER A 110 4.61 -8.11 -9.83
N ALA A 111 3.63 -7.48 -10.49
CA ALA A 111 2.90 -8.08 -11.60
C ALA A 111 3.76 -8.26 -12.86
N GLY A 112 4.75 -7.40 -13.08
CA GLY A 112 5.71 -7.55 -14.18
C GLY A 112 6.68 -8.72 -14.00
N ASN A 113 7.00 -9.07 -12.75
CA ASN A 113 8.10 -10.00 -12.42
C ASN A 113 7.66 -11.34 -11.85
N ASN A 114 6.44 -11.45 -11.31
CA ASN A 114 5.92 -12.67 -10.71
C ASN A 114 4.64 -13.11 -11.42
N ASN A 115 4.75 -14.17 -12.21
CA ASN A 115 3.61 -14.74 -12.95
C ASN A 115 2.48 -15.21 -12.03
N GLU A 116 2.80 -15.64 -10.80
CA GLU A 116 1.79 -16.00 -9.80
C GLU A 116 0.99 -14.77 -9.37
N VAL A 117 1.68 -13.68 -9.01
CA VAL A 117 1.05 -12.39 -8.66
C VAL A 117 0.24 -11.88 -9.84
N LYS A 118 0.80 -11.88 -11.06
CA LYS A 118 0.11 -11.44 -12.28
C LYS A 118 -1.18 -12.21 -12.51
N ARG A 119 -1.15 -13.54 -12.38
CA ARG A 119 -2.33 -14.39 -12.54
C ARG A 119 -3.38 -14.11 -11.46
N ASN A 120 -2.94 -13.91 -10.21
CA ASN A 120 -3.81 -13.63 -9.06
C ASN A 120 -4.40 -12.21 -9.05
N LEU A 121 -3.90 -11.32 -9.92
CA LEU A 121 -4.44 -9.98 -10.17
C LEU A 121 -5.43 -9.93 -11.34
N LEU A 122 -5.63 -11.04 -12.08
CA LEU A 122 -6.64 -11.09 -13.13
C LEU A 122 -8.05 -11.04 -12.51
N PRO A 123 -9.03 -10.37 -13.17
CA PRO A 123 -10.38 -10.21 -12.62
C PRO A 123 -11.06 -11.53 -12.22
N GLY A 124 -10.84 -12.60 -12.99
CA GLY A 124 -11.36 -13.94 -12.68
C GLY A 124 -10.78 -14.51 -11.39
N ALA A 125 -9.46 -14.47 -11.24
CA ALA A 125 -8.79 -14.97 -10.03
C ALA A 125 -9.14 -14.15 -8.78
N ILE A 126 -9.29 -12.83 -8.91
CA ILE A 126 -9.74 -11.96 -7.81
C ILE A 126 -11.16 -12.39 -7.38
N LYS A 127 -12.08 -12.56 -8.33
CA LYS A 127 -13.45 -12.99 -8.05
C LYS A 127 -13.46 -14.32 -7.28
N ASP A 128 -12.69 -15.30 -7.76
CA ASP A 128 -12.66 -16.64 -7.15
C ASP A 128 -12.05 -16.60 -5.74
N ASN A 129 -10.95 -15.85 -5.54
CA ASN A 129 -10.32 -15.70 -4.23
C ASN A 129 -11.23 -14.97 -3.22
N VAL A 130 -11.95 -13.94 -3.66
CA VAL A 130 -12.93 -13.22 -2.82
C VAL A 130 -14.11 -14.14 -2.46
N ILE A 131 -14.64 -14.90 -3.42
CA ILE A 131 -15.73 -15.83 -3.17
C ILE A 131 -15.28 -16.92 -2.19
N ASN A 132 -14.11 -17.54 -2.40
CA ASN A 132 -13.58 -18.57 -1.51
C ASN A 132 -13.37 -18.05 -0.09
N PHE A 133 -12.86 -16.82 0.06
CA PHE A 133 -12.72 -16.17 1.36
C PHE A 133 -14.06 -15.95 2.06
N ILE A 134 -15.07 -15.42 1.35
CA ILE A 134 -16.40 -15.16 1.91
C ILE A 134 -17.13 -16.45 2.27
N THR A 135 -16.98 -17.49 1.46
CA THR A 135 -17.67 -18.78 1.67
C THR A 135 -16.98 -19.68 2.69
N PHE A 136 -15.86 -19.25 3.29
CA PHE A 136 -15.01 -20.07 4.18
C PHE A 136 -14.75 -21.46 3.60
N LYS A 137 -14.67 -21.56 2.27
CA LYS A 137 -14.35 -22.82 1.62
C LYS A 137 -12.87 -23.05 1.90
N ASN A 138 -12.59 -23.86 2.92
CA ASN A 138 -11.27 -24.39 3.16
C ASN A 138 -10.90 -25.17 1.89
N THR A 139 -10.09 -24.58 1.03
CA THR A 139 -9.22 -25.33 0.12
C THR A 139 -8.09 -25.89 0.98
N GLY A 140 -8.46 -26.79 1.89
CA GLY A 140 -7.52 -27.73 2.46
C GLY A 140 -7.30 -28.79 1.41
N ASP A 141 -6.33 -28.54 0.54
CA ASP A 141 -5.56 -29.60 -0.08
C ASP A 141 -4.11 -29.33 0.33
N ASP A 142 -3.61 -30.25 1.15
CA ASP A 142 -2.28 -30.46 1.75
C ASP A 142 -1.08 -29.69 1.17
#